data_AF-A0A660UL66-F1
#
_entry.id   AF-A0A660UL66-F1
#
_cell.length_a   1.000
_cell.length_b   1.000
_cell.length_c   1.000
_cell.angle_alpha   90.00
_cell.angle_beta   90.00
_cell.angle_gamma   90.00
#
_symmetry.space_group_name_H-M   'P 1'
#
loop_
_entity.id
_entity.type
_entity.pdbx_description
1 polymer ?
#
loop_
_entity_poly.entity_id
_entity_poly.type
_entity_poly.pdbx_seq_one_letter_code
_entity_poly.pdbx_strand_id
1 'polypeptide(L)'
;VIVDNSDPGASSTGRWRTSGGKNPHGADSLWSRGADATFTFNANLTPDRYAVFMHWTLWPSRMTDVPVEIRDAGALLDTVSVNQKQAPRQWNLLGIYTLSETASVTIISQGPGSTNADAVRFAPISALDELVIDNGAPGTSSTGSWKKSGGKNPYGLNSLWSRDAGATYTWSAPLTGTFDVYIRWTLWPSRMTDVPVEVYDGRTLLDTAWADQQTAGAQWNYVGTYTFNEGAAVTVISQGPGSTNADAVKFVAAETIPVPGGDADVVAVIKADYKVESQELIVRATSSDQPTAVLTVQGHGEMTFIAKKNRYELRIKPASDPGDSITVTSSSGGSAEGVVKHKDDD
;
A
#
# COMPACT_ATOMS: atom_id res chain seq x y z
N VAL A 1 3.58 -8.62 -14.71
CA VAL A 1 3.93 -8.72 -16.16
C VAL A 1 4.74 -7.50 -16.56
N ILE A 2 5.85 -7.69 -17.28
CA ILE A 2 6.63 -6.60 -17.91
C ILE A 2 6.58 -6.83 -19.41
N VAL A 3 6.43 -5.76 -20.19
CA VAL A 3 6.48 -5.78 -21.65
C VAL A 3 7.51 -4.72 -22.09
N ASP A 4 8.62 -5.19 -22.63
CA ASP A 4 9.71 -4.40 -23.21
C ASP A 4 9.40 -4.03 -24.67
N ASN A 5 10.04 -2.99 -25.21
CA ASN A 5 9.83 -2.55 -26.59
C ASN A 5 10.27 -3.56 -27.65
N SER A 6 11.05 -4.58 -27.25
CA SER A 6 11.45 -5.69 -28.10
C SER A 6 10.59 -6.95 -27.95
N ASP A 7 9.65 -6.97 -27.00
CA ASP A 7 8.81 -8.14 -26.73
C ASP A 7 7.69 -8.33 -27.76
N PRO A 8 7.18 -9.56 -27.95
CA PRO A 8 6.06 -9.84 -28.87
C PRO A 8 4.76 -9.07 -28.57
N GLY A 9 4.58 -8.60 -27.33
CA GLY A 9 3.45 -7.76 -26.92
C GLY A 9 3.57 -6.30 -27.37
N ALA A 10 4.74 -5.88 -27.86
CA ALA A 10 5.00 -4.53 -28.33
C ALA A 10 4.71 -4.37 -29.84
N SER A 11 4.08 -3.26 -30.21
CA SER A 11 3.81 -2.92 -31.60
C SER A 11 3.80 -1.41 -31.80
N SER A 12 4.01 -0.94 -33.03
CA SER A 12 4.07 0.50 -33.31
C SER A 12 3.39 0.87 -34.61
N THR A 13 2.86 2.10 -34.66
CA THR A 13 2.50 2.78 -35.91
C THR A 13 3.42 3.98 -36.13
N GLY A 14 3.63 4.35 -37.39
CA GLY A 14 4.60 5.39 -37.74
C GLY A 14 6.05 4.95 -37.53
N ARG A 15 6.98 5.91 -37.58
CA ARG A 15 8.42 5.63 -37.57
C ARG A 15 9.03 5.78 -36.17
N TRP A 16 9.48 4.66 -35.61
CA TRP A 16 10.28 4.60 -34.39
C TRP A 16 11.73 4.23 -34.72
N ARG A 17 12.68 4.78 -33.98
CA ARG A 17 14.13 4.50 -34.14
C ARG A 17 14.75 4.19 -32.78
N THR A 18 15.84 3.42 -32.76
CA THR A 18 16.61 3.22 -31.52
C THR A 18 17.06 4.55 -30.91
N SER A 19 16.86 4.65 -29.61
CA SER A 19 17.17 5.79 -28.76
C SER A 19 18.62 5.75 -28.31
N GLY A 20 19.29 6.90 -28.35
CA GLY A 20 20.60 7.07 -27.70
C GLY A 20 20.51 7.33 -26.19
N GLY A 21 19.29 7.41 -25.63
CA GLY A 21 19.05 7.60 -24.21
C GLY A 21 19.68 6.47 -23.40
N LYS A 22 20.31 6.82 -22.27
CA LYS A 22 21.00 5.85 -21.40
C LYS A 22 20.01 5.14 -20.49
N ASN A 23 20.39 3.93 -20.09
CA ASN A 23 19.70 3.06 -19.13
C ASN A 23 18.28 2.69 -19.56
N PRO A 24 18.07 2.13 -20.77
CA PRO A 24 16.77 1.55 -21.11
C PRO A 24 16.45 0.35 -20.21
N HIS A 25 15.17 -0.04 -20.15
CA HIS A 25 14.85 -1.41 -19.78
C HIS A 25 15.27 -2.34 -20.93
N GLY A 26 15.65 -3.58 -20.61
CA GLY A 26 16.14 -4.49 -21.65
C GLY A 26 17.40 -3.99 -22.38
N ALA A 27 17.44 -4.18 -23.70
CA ALA A 27 18.63 -3.93 -24.52
C ALA A 27 18.69 -2.50 -25.09
N ASP A 28 17.55 -1.94 -25.47
CA ASP A 28 17.45 -0.60 -26.05
C ASP A 28 16.10 0.05 -25.71
N SER A 29 15.87 1.27 -26.18
CA SER A 29 14.54 1.86 -26.20
C SER A 29 14.34 2.58 -27.53
N LEU A 30 13.11 2.92 -27.88
CA LEU A 30 12.78 3.54 -29.15
C LEU A 30 12.33 4.99 -28.98
N TRP A 31 12.42 5.79 -30.03
CA TRP A 31 11.86 7.14 -30.06
C TRP A 31 11.22 7.49 -31.38
N SER A 32 10.25 8.39 -31.31
CA SER A 32 9.57 9.00 -32.47
C SER A 32 9.50 10.52 -32.33
N ARG A 33 9.37 11.21 -33.46
CA ARG A 33 8.98 12.63 -33.59
C ARG A 33 7.81 12.79 -34.57
N GLY A 34 7.30 11.70 -35.13
CA GLY A 34 6.16 11.74 -36.03
C GLY A 34 4.91 11.98 -35.22
N ALA A 35 4.16 13.04 -35.54
CA ALA A 35 2.84 13.25 -34.96
C ALA A 35 1.97 12.01 -35.19
N ASP A 36 1.21 11.65 -34.16
CA ASP A 36 0.30 10.51 -34.09
C ASP A 36 0.94 9.13 -34.23
N ALA A 37 2.28 9.04 -34.26
CA ALA A 37 2.95 7.74 -34.19
C ALA A 37 2.71 7.12 -32.82
N THR A 38 2.20 5.88 -32.78
CA THR A 38 1.90 5.18 -31.53
C THR A 38 2.89 4.07 -31.25
N PHE A 39 3.10 3.78 -29.97
CA PHE A 39 3.76 2.56 -29.51
C PHE A 39 2.89 1.90 -28.44
N THR A 40 2.50 0.66 -28.67
CA THR A 40 1.51 -0.05 -27.85
C THR A 40 2.15 -1.27 -27.22
N PHE A 41 2.02 -1.40 -25.90
CA PHE A 41 2.40 -2.56 -25.12
C PHE A 41 1.13 -3.32 -24.72
N ASN A 42 0.95 -4.53 -25.24
CA ASN A 42 -0.17 -5.40 -24.90
C ASN A 42 0.26 -6.45 -23.88
N ALA A 43 -0.60 -6.72 -22.91
CA ALA A 43 -0.39 -7.74 -21.90
C ALA A 43 -1.64 -8.61 -21.72
N ASN A 44 -1.42 -9.91 -21.57
CA ASN A 44 -2.42 -10.82 -21.02
C ASN A 44 -2.22 -10.90 -19.51
N LEU A 45 -3.29 -10.70 -18.75
CA LEU A 45 -3.28 -10.57 -17.31
C LEU A 45 -4.27 -11.55 -16.68
N THR A 46 -4.08 -11.85 -15.39
CA THR A 46 -5.16 -12.39 -14.57
C THR A 46 -6.03 -11.22 -14.11
N PRO A 47 -7.36 -11.28 -14.21
CA PRO A 47 -8.23 -10.19 -13.74
C PRO A 47 -7.96 -9.84 -12.27
N ASP A 48 -7.51 -8.62 -12.01
CA ASP A 48 -7.18 -8.09 -10.68
C ASP A 48 -6.98 -6.56 -10.78
N ARG A 49 -6.60 -5.94 -9.67
CA ARG A 49 -6.17 -4.55 -9.59
C ARG A 49 -4.66 -4.47 -9.78
N TYR A 50 -4.24 -3.65 -10.74
CA TYR A 50 -2.84 -3.48 -11.12
C TYR A 50 -2.38 -2.05 -10.92
N ALA A 51 -1.22 -1.90 -10.30
CA ALA A 51 -0.40 -0.71 -10.50
C ALA A 51 0.29 -0.83 -11.87
N VAL A 52 0.06 0.17 -12.72
CA VAL A 52 0.64 0.25 -14.07
C VAL A 52 1.78 1.24 -14.04
N PHE A 53 2.96 0.80 -14.45
CA PHE A 53 4.17 1.61 -14.48
C PHE A 53 4.73 1.72 -15.89
N MET A 54 5.45 2.80 -16.16
CA MET A 54 6.20 2.99 -17.39
C MET A 54 7.66 3.37 -17.10
N HIS A 55 8.56 2.78 -17.90
CA HIS A 55 9.97 3.13 -17.96
C HIS A 55 10.22 3.93 -19.24
N TRP A 56 11.17 4.87 -19.21
CA TRP A 56 11.63 5.59 -20.40
C TRP A 56 13.05 6.14 -20.22
N THR A 57 13.74 6.42 -21.32
CA THR A 57 15.08 7.03 -21.31
C THR A 57 15.04 8.54 -21.51
N LEU A 58 15.86 9.27 -20.73
CA LEU A 58 16.02 10.71 -20.89
C LEU A 58 16.72 11.09 -22.18
N TRP A 59 16.27 12.19 -22.75
CA TRP A 59 16.97 12.91 -23.81
C TRP A 59 16.60 14.40 -23.77
N PRO A 60 17.50 15.33 -24.14
CA PRO A 60 17.19 16.77 -24.09
C PRO A 60 15.95 17.18 -24.90
N SER A 61 15.66 16.46 -26.00
CA SER A 61 14.49 16.71 -26.83
C SER A 61 13.23 15.96 -26.41
N ARG A 62 13.19 15.27 -25.26
CA ARG A 62 11.97 14.56 -24.82
C ARG A 62 10.80 15.52 -24.66
N MET A 63 9.60 15.07 -24.98
CA MET A 63 8.39 15.82 -24.69
C MET A 63 8.06 15.78 -23.20
N THR A 64 7.42 16.83 -22.70
CA THR A 64 7.07 16.96 -21.27
C THR A 64 5.60 16.65 -20.97
N ASP A 65 4.83 16.37 -22.02
CA ASP A 65 3.37 16.22 -21.99
C ASP A 65 2.99 15.12 -22.99
N VAL A 66 3.56 13.93 -22.82
CA VAL A 66 3.34 12.77 -23.70
C VAL A 66 2.04 12.08 -23.29
N PRO A 67 1.02 12.00 -24.15
CA PRO A 67 -0.20 11.26 -23.84
C PRO A 67 0.11 9.75 -23.83
N VAL A 68 -0.29 9.11 -22.74
CA VAL A 68 -0.21 7.65 -22.56
C VAL A 68 -1.59 7.14 -22.20
N GLU A 69 -2.18 6.36 -23.10
CA GLU A 69 -3.49 5.75 -22.89
C GLU A 69 -3.35 4.42 -22.16
N ILE A 70 -4.23 4.18 -21.18
CA ILE A 70 -4.39 2.90 -20.50
C ILE A 70 -5.74 2.33 -20.92
N ARG A 71 -5.74 1.10 -21.45
CA ARG A 71 -6.94 0.41 -21.93
C ARG A 71 -7.10 -0.97 -21.32
N ASP A 72 -8.34 -1.38 -21.12
CA ASP A 72 -8.75 -2.72 -20.70
C ASP A 72 -9.75 -3.29 -21.70
N ALA A 73 -9.47 -4.49 -22.23
CA ALA A 73 -10.25 -5.12 -23.30
C ALA A 73 -10.58 -4.18 -24.48
N GLY A 74 -9.68 -3.25 -24.79
CA GLY A 74 -9.83 -2.21 -25.82
C GLY A 74 -10.54 -0.92 -25.38
N ALA A 75 -11.27 -0.93 -24.26
CA ALA A 75 -11.89 0.26 -23.69
C ALA A 75 -10.85 1.21 -23.09
N LEU A 76 -10.92 2.50 -23.40
CA LEU A 76 -10.05 3.53 -22.80
C LEU A 76 -10.50 3.80 -21.36
N LEU A 77 -9.59 3.54 -20.42
CA LEU A 77 -9.80 3.83 -19.00
C LEU A 77 -9.30 5.23 -18.64
N ASP A 78 -8.13 5.60 -19.16
CA ASP A 78 -7.44 6.82 -18.77
C ASP A 78 -6.41 7.26 -19.83
N THR A 79 -6.11 8.56 -19.84
CA THR A 79 -5.02 9.15 -20.63
C THR A 79 -4.15 9.97 -19.70
N VAL A 80 -3.01 9.41 -19.33
CA VAL A 80 -2.03 10.04 -18.44
C VAL A 80 -1.07 10.88 -19.27
N SER A 81 -0.86 12.14 -18.87
CA SER A 81 0.19 12.95 -19.48
C SER A 81 1.53 12.74 -18.77
N VAL A 82 2.54 12.30 -19.52
CA VAL A 82 3.85 11.94 -18.98
C VAL A 82 4.93 12.93 -19.40
N ASN A 83 5.67 13.41 -18.42
CA ASN A 83 6.86 14.22 -18.64
C ASN A 83 8.11 13.35 -18.83
N GLN A 84 8.42 12.99 -20.07
CA GLN A 84 9.59 12.17 -20.38
C GLN A 84 10.94 12.90 -20.29
N LYS A 85 10.97 14.18 -19.87
CA LYS A 85 12.20 14.83 -19.41
C LYS A 85 12.50 14.56 -17.93
N GLN A 86 11.68 13.78 -17.23
CA GLN A 86 11.81 13.51 -15.81
C GLN A 86 11.94 12.00 -15.52
N ALA A 87 12.49 11.64 -14.36
CA ALA A 87 12.42 10.30 -13.73
C ALA A 87 12.67 9.03 -14.59
N PRO A 88 13.73 8.93 -15.43
CA PRO A 88 13.94 7.77 -16.31
C PRO A 88 14.51 6.52 -15.61
N ARG A 89 14.84 6.61 -14.31
CA ARG A 89 15.63 5.59 -13.60
C ARG A 89 14.78 4.66 -12.75
N GLN A 90 13.47 4.77 -12.86
CA GLN A 90 12.50 4.15 -11.98
C GLN A 90 11.29 3.72 -12.80
N TRP A 91 10.60 2.69 -12.31
CA TRP A 91 9.25 2.38 -12.77
C TRP A 91 8.32 3.50 -12.28
N ASN A 92 7.87 4.35 -13.19
CA ASN A 92 7.02 5.49 -12.83
C ASN A 92 5.56 5.06 -12.86
N LEU A 93 4.85 5.29 -11.75
CA LEU A 93 3.43 4.96 -11.65
C LEU A 93 2.62 5.82 -12.62
N LEU A 94 1.87 5.17 -13.52
CA LEU A 94 0.85 5.80 -14.36
C LEU A 94 -0.52 5.79 -13.67
N GLY A 95 -0.77 4.83 -12.79
CA GLY A 95 -2.01 4.74 -12.05
C GLY A 95 -2.28 3.34 -11.57
N ILE A 96 -3.42 3.19 -10.90
CA ILE A 96 -3.91 1.92 -10.42
C ILE A 96 -5.27 1.66 -11.05
N TYR A 97 -5.42 0.51 -11.71
CA TYR A 97 -6.58 0.17 -12.53
C TYR A 97 -7.05 -1.25 -12.22
N THR A 98 -8.36 -1.48 -12.24
CA THR A 98 -8.92 -2.84 -12.33
C THR A 98 -8.83 -3.26 -13.79
N LEU A 99 -8.05 -4.31 -14.07
CA LEU A 99 -7.82 -4.81 -15.42
C LEU A 99 -8.36 -6.24 -15.55
N SER A 100 -8.91 -6.55 -16.72
CA SER A 100 -9.42 -7.87 -17.08
C SER A 100 -8.29 -8.74 -17.65
N GLU A 101 -8.62 -9.67 -18.56
CA GLU A 101 -7.66 -10.60 -19.15
C GLU A 101 -6.69 -9.95 -20.14
N THR A 102 -7.07 -8.81 -20.74
CA THR A 102 -6.25 -8.11 -21.73
C THR A 102 -6.17 -6.64 -21.43
N ALA A 103 -4.96 -6.10 -21.34
CA ALA A 103 -4.73 -4.67 -21.16
C ALA A 103 -3.70 -4.15 -22.15
N SER A 104 -3.76 -2.87 -22.46
CA SER A 104 -2.75 -2.21 -23.28
C SER A 104 -2.38 -0.83 -22.76
N VAL A 105 -1.10 -0.48 -22.87
CA VAL A 105 -0.61 0.88 -22.67
C VAL A 105 -0.10 1.42 -24.00
N THR A 106 -0.68 2.54 -24.45
CA THR A 106 -0.36 3.14 -25.74
C THR A 106 0.25 4.52 -25.56
N ILE A 107 1.50 4.68 -25.97
CA ILE A 107 2.21 5.96 -26.00
C ILE A 107 1.92 6.64 -27.33
N ILE A 108 1.50 7.91 -27.30
CA ILE A 108 1.20 8.70 -28.49
C ILE A 108 2.26 9.78 -28.67
N SER A 109 2.99 9.75 -29.79
CA SER A 109 3.95 10.81 -30.12
C SER A 109 3.24 12.00 -30.74
N GLN A 110 3.49 13.20 -30.21
CA GLN A 110 2.85 14.43 -30.69
C GLN A 110 3.76 15.25 -31.63
N GLY A 111 5.08 15.07 -31.56
CA GLY A 111 6.05 15.94 -32.24
C GLY A 111 6.01 17.41 -31.74
N PRO A 112 6.92 18.30 -32.18
CA PRO A 112 8.17 18.02 -32.89
C PRO A 112 9.30 17.52 -31.96
N GLY A 113 9.10 17.58 -30.63
CA GLY A 113 10.00 16.93 -29.68
C GLY A 113 9.88 15.41 -29.75
N SER A 114 10.88 14.71 -29.20
CA SER A 114 10.92 13.25 -29.24
C SER A 114 10.07 12.62 -28.14
N THR A 115 9.31 11.59 -28.47
CA THR A 115 8.68 10.68 -27.50
C THR A 115 9.48 9.38 -27.45
N ASN A 116 9.60 8.77 -26.28
CA ASN A 116 10.27 7.49 -26.05
C ASN A 116 9.24 6.39 -25.75
N ALA A 117 9.56 5.18 -26.19
CA ALA A 117 8.89 3.96 -25.80
C ALA A 117 9.98 2.96 -25.40
N ASP A 118 9.85 2.38 -24.22
CA ASP A 118 10.87 1.52 -23.61
C ASP A 118 10.15 0.30 -23.00
N ALA A 119 9.58 0.42 -21.79
CA ALA A 119 8.86 -0.71 -21.21
C ALA A 119 7.69 -0.28 -20.32
N VAL A 120 6.75 -1.21 -20.15
CA VAL A 120 5.60 -1.09 -19.25
C VAL A 120 5.58 -2.28 -18.28
N ARG A 121 5.23 -2.02 -17.02
CA ARG A 121 5.04 -3.05 -15.99
C ARG A 121 3.64 -2.99 -15.43
N PHE A 122 2.94 -4.12 -15.49
CA PHE A 122 1.68 -4.38 -14.79
C PHE A 122 2.01 -5.22 -13.56
N ALA A 123 1.86 -4.64 -12.36
CA ALA A 123 2.05 -5.37 -11.11
C ALA A 123 0.70 -5.48 -10.37
N PRO A 124 0.20 -6.70 -10.08
CA PRO A 124 -0.94 -6.84 -9.18
C PRO A 124 -0.63 -6.15 -7.86
N ILE A 125 -1.57 -5.36 -7.32
CA ILE A 125 -1.35 -4.65 -6.05
C ILE A 125 -1.04 -5.64 -4.93
N SER A 126 -1.71 -6.79 -4.94
CA SER A 126 -1.51 -7.91 -4.02
C SER A 126 -0.10 -8.49 -4.03
N ALA A 127 0.68 -8.23 -5.09
CA ALA A 127 2.05 -8.71 -5.26
C ALA A 127 3.09 -7.59 -5.21
N LEU A 128 2.71 -6.38 -4.76
CA LEU A 128 3.66 -5.29 -4.53
C LEU A 128 4.28 -5.40 -3.15
N ASP A 129 5.60 -5.59 -3.08
CA ASP A 129 6.36 -5.43 -1.84
C ASP A 129 6.38 -3.95 -1.41
N GLU A 130 6.40 -3.03 -2.38
CA GLU A 130 6.30 -1.59 -2.14
C GLU A 130 5.59 -0.84 -3.29
N LEU A 131 4.95 0.27 -2.93
CA LEU A 131 4.43 1.29 -3.82
C LEU A 131 5.00 2.66 -3.43
N VAL A 132 5.60 3.35 -4.39
CA VAL A 132 6.07 4.73 -4.22
C VAL A 132 5.24 5.67 -5.08
N ILE A 133 4.79 6.79 -4.50
CA ILE A 133 4.07 7.85 -5.20
C ILE A 133 4.87 9.15 -5.05
N ASP A 134 5.45 9.60 -6.15
CA ASP A 134 6.20 10.86 -6.23
C ASP A 134 5.26 12.06 -6.39
N ASN A 135 5.74 13.27 -6.10
CA ASN A 135 4.98 14.48 -6.37
C ASN A 135 4.68 14.65 -7.86
N GLY A 136 3.43 14.98 -8.17
CA GLY A 136 2.95 15.14 -9.55
C GLY A 136 2.69 13.81 -10.25
N ALA A 137 2.90 12.68 -9.57
CA ALA A 137 2.42 11.39 -10.06
C ALA A 137 0.88 11.31 -9.95
N PRO A 138 0.24 10.44 -10.75
CA PRO A 138 -1.14 10.04 -10.57
C PRO A 138 -1.41 9.63 -9.11
N GLY A 139 -2.57 10.04 -8.57
CA GLY A 139 -2.91 9.86 -7.16
C GLY A 139 -2.48 11.02 -6.25
N THR A 140 -1.86 12.09 -6.79
CA THR A 140 -1.54 13.30 -6.02
C THR A 140 -2.56 14.43 -6.22
N SER A 141 -2.78 15.23 -5.17
CA SER A 141 -3.60 16.45 -5.23
C SER A 141 -3.06 17.49 -4.25
N SER A 142 -3.41 18.76 -4.46
CA SER A 142 -2.99 19.83 -3.55
C SER A 142 -4.00 20.95 -3.43
N THR A 143 -3.93 21.66 -2.31
CA THR A 143 -4.59 22.95 -2.09
C THR A 143 -3.54 24.02 -1.83
N GLY A 144 -3.90 25.29 -2.06
CA GLY A 144 -2.94 26.40 -1.97
C GLY A 144 -1.84 26.35 -3.03
N SER A 145 -0.78 27.14 -2.85
CA SER A 145 0.30 27.23 -3.83
C SER A 145 1.47 26.32 -3.47
N TRP A 146 1.80 25.39 -4.36
CA TRP A 146 3.00 24.55 -4.27
C TRP A 146 3.94 24.85 -5.44
N LYS A 147 5.19 25.20 -5.14
CA LYS A 147 6.21 25.54 -6.14
C LYS A 147 7.34 24.54 -6.12
N LYS A 148 8.04 24.39 -7.24
CA LYS A 148 9.26 23.56 -7.29
C LYS A 148 10.29 24.04 -6.26
N SER A 149 10.81 23.08 -5.51
CA SER A 149 11.84 23.24 -4.47
C SER A 149 13.23 23.36 -5.08
N GLY A 150 14.07 24.21 -4.48
CA GLY A 150 15.51 24.23 -4.71
C GLY A 150 16.29 23.22 -3.87
N GLY A 151 15.61 22.51 -2.96
CA GLY A 151 16.19 21.47 -2.12
C GLY A 151 16.85 20.37 -2.95
N LYS A 152 18.00 19.88 -2.48
CA LYS A 152 18.79 18.85 -3.17
C LYS A 152 18.26 17.46 -2.86
N ASN A 153 18.56 16.52 -3.76
CA ASN A 153 18.29 15.08 -3.64
C ASN A 153 16.82 14.69 -3.39
N PRO A 154 15.84 15.27 -4.12
CA PRO A 154 14.45 14.81 -4.08
C PRO A 154 14.36 13.35 -4.54
N TYR A 155 13.23 12.69 -4.26
CA TYR A 155 12.84 11.54 -5.06
C TYR A 155 12.49 12.01 -6.48
N GLY A 156 12.70 11.13 -7.46
CA GLY A 156 12.55 11.51 -8.86
C GLY A 156 13.42 12.73 -9.23
N LEU A 157 12.80 13.75 -9.82
CA LEU A 157 13.51 14.93 -10.36
C LEU A 157 13.46 16.15 -9.44
N ASN A 158 12.37 16.32 -8.70
CA ASN A 158 12.09 17.54 -7.96
C ASN A 158 11.13 17.25 -6.82
N SER A 159 11.17 18.10 -5.79
CA SER A 159 10.15 18.18 -4.77
C SER A 159 9.42 19.52 -4.83
N LEU A 160 8.31 19.64 -4.13
CA LEU A 160 7.50 20.85 -4.05
C LEU A 160 7.59 21.50 -2.68
N TRP A 161 7.30 22.79 -2.58
CA TRP A 161 7.17 23.47 -1.30
C TRP A 161 6.04 24.50 -1.29
N SER A 162 5.50 24.74 -0.10
CA SER A 162 4.55 25.82 0.19
C SER A 162 4.96 26.58 1.45
N ARG A 163 4.48 27.82 1.57
CA ARG A 163 4.49 28.63 2.81
C ARG A 163 3.08 29.12 3.14
N ASP A 164 2.09 28.68 2.38
CA ASP A 164 0.71 29.10 2.51
C ASP A 164 0.12 28.31 3.69
N ALA A 165 -0.20 29.00 4.79
CA ALA A 165 -0.78 28.35 5.97
C ALA A 165 -2.09 27.64 5.60
N GLY A 166 -2.22 26.36 5.96
CA GLY A 166 -3.33 25.48 5.63
C GLY A 166 -3.25 24.81 4.26
N ALA A 167 -2.26 25.12 3.41
CA ALA A 167 -2.10 24.44 2.13
C ALA A 167 -1.75 22.95 2.33
N THR A 168 -2.42 22.07 1.60
CA THR A 168 -2.23 20.62 1.70
C THR A 168 -1.60 20.05 0.45
N TYR A 169 -0.81 18.99 0.62
CA TYR A 169 -0.39 18.12 -0.47
C TYR A 169 -0.67 16.67 -0.07
N THR A 170 -1.45 15.97 -0.89
CA THR A 170 -1.97 14.65 -0.59
C THR A 170 -1.51 13.65 -1.64
N TRP A 171 -1.04 12.49 -1.20
CA TRP A 171 -0.82 11.31 -2.02
C TRP A 171 -1.87 10.26 -1.62
N SER A 172 -2.53 9.68 -2.61
CA SER A 172 -3.59 8.70 -2.40
C SER A 172 -3.37 7.49 -3.30
N ALA A 173 -3.68 6.32 -2.76
CA ALA A 173 -3.75 5.09 -3.51
C ALA A 173 -4.86 4.20 -2.95
N PRO A 174 -5.62 3.49 -3.81
CA PRO A 174 -6.65 2.57 -3.36
C PRO A 174 -6.05 1.27 -2.78
N LEU A 175 -5.08 1.36 -1.88
CA LEU A 175 -4.48 0.22 -1.19
C LEU A 175 -5.41 -0.28 -0.09
N THR A 176 -5.44 -1.60 0.08
CA THR A 176 -6.12 -2.29 1.18
C THR A 176 -5.17 -3.30 1.79
N GLY A 177 -5.21 -3.46 3.11
CA GLY A 177 -4.27 -4.27 3.87
C GLY A 177 -3.35 -3.43 4.77
N THR A 178 -2.33 -4.07 5.34
CA THR A 178 -1.42 -3.45 6.31
C THR A 178 -0.12 -3.03 5.63
N PHE A 179 0.29 -1.78 5.85
CA PHE A 179 1.47 -1.20 5.22
C PHE A 179 2.28 -0.36 6.20
N ASP A 180 3.60 -0.47 6.10
CA ASP A 180 4.52 0.52 6.65
C ASP A 180 4.55 1.74 5.71
N VAL A 181 4.23 2.90 6.28
CA VAL A 181 4.17 4.17 5.56
C VAL A 181 5.44 4.97 5.85
N TYR A 182 6.07 5.45 4.78
CA TYR A 182 7.20 6.35 4.84
C TYR A 182 6.92 7.61 4.03
N ILE A 183 7.48 8.72 4.49
CA ILE A 183 7.47 9.98 3.76
C ILE A 183 8.89 10.50 3.56
N ARG A 184 9.13 11.14 2.44
CA ARG A 184 10.41 11.75 2.10
C ARG A 184 10.23 13.25 1.88
N TRP A 185 11.29 13.99 2.13
CA TRP A 185 11.36 15.43 1.87
C TRP A 185 12.79 15.86 1.54
N THR A 186 12.94 17.10 1.07
CA THR A 186 14.22 17.79 0.87
C THR A 186 14.46 18.88 1.89
N LEU A 187 15.70 19.00 2.32
CA LEU A 187 16.12 20.01 3.29
C LEU A 187 16.21 21.40 2.67
N TRP A 188 15.84 22.40 3.48
CA TRP A 188 16.09 23.81 3.21
C TRP A 188 16.12 24.60 4.53
N PRO A 189 16.93 25.67 4.68
CA PRO A 189 17.01 26.41 5.95
C PRO A 189 15.69 27.01 6.43
N SER A 190 14.73 27.24 5.53
CA SER A 190 13.40 27.74 5.90
C SER A 190 12.38 26.64 6.15
N ARG A 191 12.76 25.35 6.20
CA ARG A 191 11.80 24.26 6.44
C ARG A 191 11.21 24.37 7.85
N MET A 192 9.94 24.01 7.97
CA MET A 192 9.27 23.87 9.27
C MET A 192 9.78 22.60 9.98
N THR A 193 9.83 22.64 11.30
CA THR A 193 10.32 21.54 12.15
C THR A 193 9.18 20.68 12.72
N ASP A 194 7.93 21.06 12.47
CA ASP A 194 6.70 20.51 13.01
C ASP A 194 5.63 20.42 11.91
N VAL A 195 5.98 19.82 10.76
CA VAL A 195 5.04 19.61 9.66
C VAL A 195 4.08 18.47 10.00
N PRO A 196 2.75 18.68 10.05
CA PRO A 196 1.79 17.60 10.20
C PRO A 196 1.81 16.68 8.98
N VAL A 197 1.89 15.38 9.23
CA VAL A 197 1.75 14.29 8.27
C VAL A 197 0.55 13.46 8.71
N GLU A 198 -0.59 13.67 8.08
CA GLU A 198 -1.83 12.97 8.38
C GLU A 198 -1.97 11.72 7.52
N VAL A 199 -2.37 10.61 8.13
CA VAL A 199 -2.61 9.32 7.45
C VAL A 199 -4.09 8.97 7.56
N TYR A 200 -4.71 8.61 6.44
CA TYR A 200 -6.14 8.37 6.32
C TYR A 200 -6.45 6.99 5.74
N ASP A 201 -7.52 6.37 6.23
CA ASP A 201 -8.26 5.27 5.59
C ASP A 201 -9.55 5.83 4.98
N GLY A 202 -9.57 5.98 3.66
CA GLY A 202 -10.63 6.71 2.96
C GLY A 202 -10.72 8.16 3.44
N ARG A 203 -11.77 8.48 4.19
CA ARG A 203 -11.96 9.82 4.81
C ARG A 203 -11.68 9.83 6.31
N THR A 204 -11.37 8.69 6.90
CA THR A 204 -11.13 8.54 8.33
C THR A 204 -9.67 8.85 8.63
N LEU A 205 -9.40 9.85 9.45
CA LEU A 205 -8.06 10.12 9.95
C LEU A 205 -7.65 9.00 10.90
N LEU A 206 -6.56 8.30 10.58
CA LEU A 206 -5.98 7.27 11.44
C LEU A 206 -4.98 7.86 12.43
N ASP A 207 -4.13 8.77 11.95
CA ASP A 207 -3.02 9.31 12.74
C ASP A 207 -2.51 10.65 12.17
N THR A 208 -1.84 11.43 13.03
CA THR A 208 -1.09 12.63 12.66
C THR A 208 0.31 12.54 13.25
N ALA A 209 1.28 12.19 12.41
CA ALA A 209 2.69 12.28 12.74
C ALA A 209 3.22 13.70 12.51
N TRP A 210 4.38 14.01 13.09
CA TRP A 210 5.00 15.33 13.00
C TRP A 210 6.44 15.19 12.48
N ALA A 211 6.73 15.87 11.37
CA ALA A 211 8.02 15.80 10.71
C ALA A 211 8.84 17.08 10.89
N ASP A 212 10.08 16.92 11.38
CA ASP A 212 11.10 17.95 11.28
C ASP A 212 11.75 17.93 9.90
N GLN A 213 11.33 18.85 9.02
CA GLN A 213 11.85 18.92 7.67
C GLN A 213 13.17 19.70 7.52
N GLN A 214 13.76 20.18 8.61
CA GLN A 214 15.14 20.72 8.62
C GLN A 214 16.18 19.61 8.77
N THR A 215 15.78 18.43 9.21
CA THR A 215 16.63 17.26 9.40
C THR A 215 16.12 16.08 8.58
N ALA A 216 16.90 14.99 8.51
CA ALA A 216 16.48 13.72 7.92
C ALA A 216 15.93 13.77 6.47
N GLY A 217 16.36 14.75 5.67
CA GLY A 217 15.93 14.86 4.28
C GLY A 217 16.68 13.92 3.33
N ALA A 218 16.15 13.76 2.13
CA ALA A 218 16.66 12.86 1.09
C ALA A 218 16.74 11.37 1.48
N GLN A 219 15.94 10.95 2.45
CA GLN A 219 15.77 9.56 2.88
C GLN A 219 14.30 9.26 3.19
N TRP A 220 13.95 7.98 3.22
CA TRP A 220 12.62 7.52 3.61
C TRP A 220 12.49 7.58 5.13
N ASN A 221 11.61 8.43 5.64
CA ASN A 221 11.34 8.57 7.07
C ASN A 221 10.07 7.82 7.42
N TYR A 222 10.18 6.90 8.38
CA TYR A 222 9.07 6.07 8.82
C TYR A 222 8.02 6.92 9.54
N VAL A 223 6.76 6.75 9.15
CA VAL A 223 5.59 7.42 9.74
C VAL A 223 4.91 6.48 10.72
N GLY A 224 4.61 5.25 10.28
CA GLY A 224 3.94 4.23 11.08
C GLY A 224 3.46 3.05 10.24
N THR A 225 2.94 2.01 10.90
CA THR A 225 2.26 0.88 10.27
C THR A 225 0.75 1.10 10.38
N TYR A 226 0.04 1.02 9.26
CA TYR A 226 -1.40 1.29 9.22
C TYR A 226 -2.13 0.21 8.43
N THR A 227 -3.38 -0.05 8.80
CA THR A 227 -4.29 -0.93 8.06
C THR A 227 -5.31 -0.09 7.32
N PHE A 228 -5.39 -0.26 6.00
CA PHE A 228 -6.31 0.45 5.11
C PHE A 228 -7.40 -0.49 4.60
N ASN A 229 -8.65 -0.04 4.60
CA ASN A 229 -9.81 -0.79 4.12
C ASN A 229 -10.54 -0.07 2.99
N GLU A 230 -10.50 1.27 2.98
CA GLU A 230 -11.19 2.14 2.03
C GLU A 230 -10.22 2.92 1.11
N GLY A 231 -8.92 2.62 1.20
CA GLY A 231 -7.86 3.27 0.44
C GLY A 231 -6.96 4.11 1.34
N ALA A 232 -5.68 4.14 1.03
CA ALA A 232 -4.69 4.90 1.77
C ALA A 232 -4.58 6.33 1.23
N ALA A 233 -4.54 7.32 2.14
CA ALA A 233 -4.09 8.66 1.80
C ALA A 233 -3.14 9.22 2.86
N VAL A 234 -2.11 9.94 2.40
CA VAL A 234 -1.15 10.63 3.26
C VAL A 234 -1.15 12.10 2.86
N THR A 235 -1.32 13.00 3.82
CA THR A 235 -1.40 14.45 3.58
C THR A 235 -0.37 15.19 4.42
N VAL A 236 0.41 16.06 3.78
CA VAL A 236 1.21 17.07 4.50
C VAL A 236 0.49 18.40 4.51
N ILE A 237 0.50 19.07 5.66
CA ILE A 237 -0.12 20.40 5.83
C ILE A 237 0.98 21.44 6.02
N SER A 238 0.94 22.50 5.21
CA SER A 238 1.81 23.66 5.42
C SER A 238 1.26 24.57 6.52
N GLN A 239 2.05 24.82 7.55
CA GLN A 239 1.64 25.69 8.66
C GLN A 239 1.96 27.18 8.40
N GLY A 240 2.98 27.47 7.59
CA GLY A 240 3.49 28.83 7.39
C GLY A 240 4.06 29.46 8.69
N PRO A 241 4.76 30.61 8.61
CA PRO A 241 5.31 31.23 7.40
C PRO A 241 6.60 30.56 6.90
N GLY A 242 7.17 29.62 7.67
CA GLY A 242 8.22 28.74 7.16
C GLY A 242 7.68 27.78 6.11
N SER A 243 8.58 27.15 5.37
CA SER A 243 8.22 26.33 4.22
C SER A 243 7.99 24.86 4.59
N THR A 244 6.95 24.26 4.05
CA THR A 244 6.73 22.80 4.06
C THR A 244 7.09 22.21 2.71
N ASN A 245 7.65 21.02 2.69
CA ASN A 245 8.02 20.25 1.50
C ASN A 245 7.09 19.05 1.30
N ALA A 246 6.82 18.74 0.04
CA ALA A 246 6.20 17.51 -0.41
C ALA A 246 7.12 16.91 -1.48
N ASP A 247 7.62 15.69 -1.26
CA ASP A 247 8.48 14.96 -2.20
C ASP A 247 7.75 13.67 -2.60
N ALA A 248 7.81 12.63 -1.78
CA ALA A 248 7.18 11.36 -2.09
C ALA A 248 6.71 10.62 -0.84
N VAL A 249 5.76 9.70 -1.04
CA VAL A 249 5.35 8.71 -0.05
C VAL A 249 5.68 7.30 -0.55
N LYS A 250 5.95 6.41 0.40
CA LYS A 250 6.17 4.99 0.13
C LYS A 250 5.34 4.15 1.07
N PHE A 251 4.61 3.20 0.50
CA PHE A 251 3.90 2.15 1.20
C PHE A 251 4.69 0.86 0.98
N VAL A 252 5.16 0.23 2.05
CA VAL A 252 5.76 -1.11 1.99
C VAL A 252 4.72 -2.05 2.56
N ALA A 253 4.37 -3.11 1.84
CA ALA A 253 3.49 -4.13 2.40
C ALA A 253 4.15 -4.62 3.69
N ALA A 254 3.48 -4.41 4.83
CA ALA A 254 4.00 -4.97 6.06
C ALA A 254 3.97 -6.48 5.85
N GLU A 255 5.12 -7.14 5.94
CA GLU A 255 5.11 -8.59 5.93
C GLU A 255 4.12 -9.00 7.03
N THR A 256 3.03 -9.66 6.65
CA THR A 256 2.44 -10.62 7.57
C THR A 256 3.51 -11.69 7.68
N ILE A 257 4.54 -11.47 8.50
CA ILE A 257 5.27 -12.59 9.05
C ILE A 257 4.13 -13.44 9.61
N PRO A 258 3.86 -14.65 9.09
CA PRO A 258 3.08 -15.59 9.86
C PRO A 258 4.03 -15.89 11.00
N VAL A 259 3.99 -15.07 12.05
CA VAL A 259 4.83 -15.28 13.21
C VAL A 259 4.36 -16.63 13.71
N PRO A 260 5.23 -17.65 13.80
CA PRO A 260 4.92 -18.79 14.62
C PRO A 260 4.94 -18.27 16.07
N GLY A 261 3.84 -17.65 16.51
CA GLY A 261 3.65 -17.00 17.81
C GLY A 261 4.16 -15.56 17.90
N GLY A 262 3.26 -14.58 17.78
CA GLY A 262 3.59 -13.17 18.08
C GLY A 262 2.59 -12.12 17.59
N ASP A 263 1.42 -11.88 18.19
CA ASP A 263 0.74 -12.56 19.28
C ASP A 263 -0.76 -12.25 19.16
N ALA A 264 -1.51 -13.17 18.56
CA ALA A 264 -2.88 -13.34 19.00
C ALA A 264 -2.81 -13.86 20.44
N ASP A 265 -3.64 -13.35 21.35
CA ASP A 265 -3.64 -13.73 22.76
C ASP A 265 -3.50 -15.26 22.95
N VAL A 266 -2.52 -15.67 23.76
CA VAL A 266 -2.16 -17.07 23.94
C VAL A 266 -3.14 -17.71 24.92
N VAL A 267 -4.20 -18.27 24.36
CA VAL A 267 -5.19 -19.05 25.12
C VAL A 267 -4.60 -20.43 25.44
N ALA A 268 -4.82 -20.92 26.67
CA ALA A 268 -4.49 -22.30 27.05
C ALA A 268 -5.64 -22.92 27.84
N VAL A 269 -6.20 -24.03 27.34
CA VAL A 269 -7.21 -24.81 28.08
C VAL A 269 -6.51 -25.69 29.12
N ILE A 270 -6.71 -25.37 30.39
CA ILE A 270 -6.12 -26.10 31.52
C ILE A 270 -6.99 -27.30 31.90
N LYS A 271 -8.30 -27.20 31.66
CA LYS A 271 -9.27 -28.24 32.01
C LYS A 271 -10.53 -28.13 31.15
N ALA A 272 -11.02 -29.26 30.67
CA ALA A 272 -12.38 -29.44 30.16
C ALA A 272 -12.92 -30.79 30.65
N ASP A 273 -13.88 -30.77 31.57
CA ASP A 273 -14.59 -31.97 32.03
C ASP A 273 -16.08 -31.81 31.69
N TYR A 274 -16.69 -32.86 31.14
CA TYR A 274 -18.14 -32.96 30.98
C TYR A 274 -18.66 -34.11 31.83
N LYS A 275 -19.64 -33.83 32.70
CA LYS A 275 -20.31 -34.86 33.48
C LYS A 275 -21.60 -35.28 32.79
N VAL A 276 -21.68 -36.55 32.40
CA VAL A 276 -22.68 -37.03 31.45
C VAL A 276 -24.08 -37.03 32.07
N GLU A 277 -24.23 -37.57 33.27
CA GLU A 277 -25.53 -37.70 33.92
C GLU A 277 -26.12 -36.34 34.33
N SER A 278 -25.31 -35.48 34.93
CA SER A 278 -25.74 -34.15 35.36
C SER A 278 -25.70 -33.06 34.29
N GLN A 279 -25.24 -33.40 33.07
CA GLN A 279 -25.07 -32.47 31.95
C GLN A 279 -24.28 -31.22 32.37
N GLU A 280 -23.19 -31.40 33.11
CA GLU A 280 -22.39 -30.31 33.66
C GLU A 280 -21.07 -30.16 32.92
N LEU A 281 -20.88 -29.03 32.24
CA LEU A 281 -19.62 -28.68 31.58
C LEU A 281 -18.79 -27.74 32.48
N ILE A 282 -17.53 -28.12 32.74
CA ILE A 282 -16.56 -27.31 33.49
C ILE A 282 -15.33 -27.07 32.64
N VAL A 283 -15.08 -25.82 32.26
CA VAL A 283 -13.90 -25.40 31.50
C VAL A 283 -13.06 -24.42 32.29
N ARG A 284 -11.73 -24.55 32.22
CA ARG A 284 -10.77 -23.59 32.78
C ARG A 284 -9.71 -23.27 31.74
N ALA A 285 -9.41 -21.99 31.57
CA ALA A 285 -8.42 -21.53 30.63
C ALA A 285 -7.62 -20.34 31.15
N THR A 286 -6.45 -20.11 30.58
CA THR A 286 -5.67 -18.87 30.75
C THR A 286 -5.50 -18.18 29.41
N SER A 287 -5.18 -16.90 29.46
CA SER A 287 -4.83 -16.05 28.32
C SER A 287 -3.52 -15.31 28.65
N SER A 288 -2.75 -14.86 27.67
CA SER A 288 -1.62 -13.94 27.91
C SER A 288 -2.09 -12.53 28.26
N ASP A 289 -3.33 -12.18 27.88
CA ASP A 289 -3.96 -10.86 28.03
C ASP A 289 -4.92 -10.77 29.22
N GLN A 290 -4.85 -11.69 30.19
CA GLN A 290 -5.68 -11.56 31.40
C GLN A 290 -5.25 -10.33 32.22
N PRO A 291 -6.20 -9.61 32.84
CA PRO A 291 -7.61 -9.93 32.95
C PRO A 291 -8.49 -9.29 31.86
N THR A 292 -7.89 -8.64 30.87
CA THR A 292 -8.60 -7.79 29.90
C THR A 292 -9.24 -8.57 28.75
N ALA A 293 -8.76 -9.78 28.46
CA ALA A 293 -9.38 -10.66 27.47
C ALA A 293 -10.78 -11.13 27.89
N VAL A 294 -11.67 -11.28 26.92
CA VAL A 294 -12.93 -12.03 27.07
C VAL A 294 -12.73 -13.39 26.42
N LEU A 295 -12.73 -14.45 27.25
CA LEU A 295 -12.65 -15.82 26.73
C LEU A 295 -14.05 -16.40 26.53
N THR A 296 -14.27 -17.07 25.40
CA THR A 296 -15.54 -17.73 25.06
C THR A 296 -15.32 -19.19 24.73
N VAL A 297 -16.10 -20.09 25.34
CA VAL A 297 -16.18 -21.49 24.91
C VAL A 297 -17.19 -21.57 23.77
N GLN A 298 -16.75 -21.96 22.59
CA GLN A 298 -17.60 -21.99 21.40
C GLN A 298 -18.84 -22.90 21.63
N GLY A 299 -20.03 -22.37 21.37
CA GLY A 299 -21.31 -23.07 21.62
C GLY A 299 -21.80 -23.07 23.07
N HIS A 300 -20.98 -22.61 24.03
CA HIS A 300 -21.29 -22.66 25.46
C HIS A 300 -21.23 -21.28 26.16
N GLY A 301 -20.54 -20.29 25.59
CA GLY A 301 -20.59 -18.90 26.05
C GLY A 301 -19.35 -18.41 26.80
N GLU A 302 -19.46 -17.20 27.36
CA GLU A 302 -18.34 -16.46 27.94
C GLU A 302 -17.89 -17.01 29.30
N MET A 303 -16.57 -17.08 29.51
CA MET A 303 -15.95 -17.51 30.75
C MET A 303 -15.78 -16.34 31.73
N THR A 304 -15.80 -16.62 33.03
CA THR A 304 -15.56 -15.62 34.07
C THR A 304 -14.11 -15.62 34.53
N PHE A 305 -13.42 -14.47 34.51
CA PHE A 305 -12.09 -14.34 35.09
C PHE A 305 -12.14 -14.38 36.62
N ILE A 306 -11.37 -15.30 37.23
CA ILE A 306 -11.29 -15.46 38.69
C ILE A 306 -9.93 -14.96 39.19
N ALA A 307 -9.86 -13.68 39.56
CA ALA A 307 -8.61 -12.99 39.92
C ALA A 307 -7.75 -13.73 40.96
N LYS A 308 -8.36 -14.29 42.02
CA LYS A 308 -7.62 -15.03 43.07
C LYS A 308 -6.93 -16.30 42.57
N LYS A 309 -7.40 -16.86 41.46
CA LYS A 309 -6.90 -18.09 40.83
C LYS A 309 -6.11 -17.81 39.54
N ASN A 310 -6.06 -16.55 39.10
CA ASN A 310 -5.45 -16.07 37.88
C ASN A 310 -5.82 -16.88 36.61
N ARG A 311 -7.10 -17.17 36.41
CA ARG A 311 -7.63 -17.93 35.27
C ARG A 311 -9.09 -17.63 35.00
N TYR A 312 -9.57 -17.98 33.81
CA TYR A 312 -10.98 -18.01 33.46
C TYR A 312 -11.61 -19.36 33.84
N GLU A 313 -12.85 -19.33 34.32
CA GLU A 313 -13.65 -20.53 34.59
C GLU A 313 -15.04 -20.38 33.94
N LEU A 314 -15.51 -21.45 33.30
CA LEU A 314 -16.90 -21.61 32.86
C LEU A 314 -17.48 -22.86 33.53
N ARG A 315 -18.70 -22.73 34.06
CA ARG A 315 -19.47 -23.83 34.61
C ARG A 315 -20.92 -23.69 34.18
N ILE A 316 -21.41 -24.63 33.39
CA ILE A 316 -22.78 -24.61 32.87
C ILE A 316 -23.48 -25.91 33.22
N LYS A 317 -24.72 -25.80 33.68
CA LYS A 317 -25.61 -26.91 34.00
C LYS A 317 -27.08 -26.46 33.82
N PRO A 318 -27.87 -27.09 32.94
CA PRO A 318 -27.50 -28.14 31.99
C PRO A 318 -26.71 -27.57 30.79
N ALA A 319 -25.76 -28.33 30.27
CA ALA A 319 -25.02 -28.06 29.05
C ALA A 319 -25.28 -29.18 28.02
N SER A 320 -25.45 -28.82 26.75
CA SER A 320 -25.39 -29.79 25.66
C SER A 320 -24.05 -30.52 25.66
N ASP A 321 -24.03 -31.76 25.18
CA ASP A 321 -22.80 -32.55 25.06
C ASP A 321 -21.79 -31.81 24.15
N PRO A 322 -20.61 -31.43 24.65
CA PRO A 322 -19.59 -30.75 23.86
C PRO A 322 -18.84 -31.65 22.88
N GLY A 323 -19.00 -32.98 22.96
CA GLY A 323 -18.18 -33.95 22.21
C GLY A 323 -16.80 -34.17 22.84
N ASP A 324 -15.83 -34.61 22.03
CA ASP A 324 -14.49 -34.99 22.51
C ASP A 324 -13.53 -33.80 22.70
N SER A 325 -13.87 -32.64 22.14
CA SER A 325 -13.06 -31.42 22.24
C SER A 325 -13.93 -30.17 22.34
N ILE A 326 -13.37 -29.12 22.93
CA ILE A 326 -13.91 -27.76 22.91
C ILE A 326 -12.89 -26.80 22.37
N THR A 327 -13.37 -25.68 21.82
CA THR A 327 -12.54 -24.55 21.40
C THR A 327 -12.84 -23.34 22.28
N VAL A 328 -11.79 -22.75 22.86
CA VAL A 328 -11.87 -21.49 23.59
C VAL A 328 -11.24 -20.39 22.74
N THR A 329 -11.96 -19.31 22.49
CA THR A 329 -11.48 -18.14 21.74
C THR A 329 -11.29 -16.94 22.65
N SER A 330 -10.41 -16.01 22.27
CA SER A 330 -10.20 -14.73 22.97
C SER A 330 -10.65 -13.53 22.14
N SER A 331 -11.19 -12.51 22.80
CA SER A 331 -11.48 -11.21 22.20
C SER A 331 -10.23 -10.46 21.73
N SER A 332 -9.05 -10.77 22.27
CA SER A 332 -7.76 -10.21 21.86
C SER A 332 -7.12 -10.99 20.69
N GLY A 333 -7.88 -11.88 20.05
CA GLY A 333 -7.39 -12.82 19.03
C GLY A 333 -6.82 -14.09 19.66
N GLY A 334 -6.77 -15.18 18.91
CA GLY A 334 -6.21 -16.45 19.39
C GLY A 334 -7.25 -17.41 19.95
N SER A 335 -6.89 -18.69 20.00
CA SER A 335 -7.77 -19.76 20.46
C SER A 335 -6.97 -20.99 20.91
N ALA A 336 -7.60 -21.85 21.69
CA ALA A 336 -7.05 -23.15 22.04
C ALA A 336 -8.13 -24.23 22.05
N GLU A 337 -7.77 -25.40 21.54
CA GLU A 337 -8.57 -26.61 21.70
C GLU A 337 -8.22 -27.31 23.01
N GLY A 338 -9.23 -27.87 23.68
CA GLY A 338 -9.08 -28.69 24.86
C GLY A 338 -9.82 -30.01 24.71
N VAL A 339 -9.15 -31.12 25.01
CA VAL A 339 -9.79 -32.44 25.04
C VAL A 339 -10.74 -32.50 26.24
N VAL A 340 -11.98 -32.89 25.98
CA VAL A 340 -13.02 -33.05 27.00
C VAL A 340 -12.89 -34.42 27.65
N LYS A 341 -12.82 -34.44 28.98
CA LYS A 341 -12.93 -35.68 29.75
C LYS A 341 -14.39 -35.90 30.14
N HIS A 342 -15.01 -36.89 29.53
CA HIS A 342 -16.31 -37.40 29.92
C HIS A 342 -16.19 -38.18 31.23
N LYS A 343 -16.99 -37.82 32.22
CA LYS A 343 -16.98 -38.40 33.56
C LYS A 343 -18.38 -38.78 34.00
N ASP A 344 -18.46 -39.88 34.75
CA ASP A 344 -19.63 -40.22 35.52
C ASP A 344 -19.74 -39.26 36.73
N ASP A 345 -20.97 -39.02 37.22
CA ASP A 345 -21.15 -38.24 38.44
C ASP A 345 -20.71 -39.07 39.66
N ASP A 346 -19.82 -38.51 40.49
CA ASP A 346 -19.45 -39.06 41.81
C ASP A 346 -20.52 -38.76 42.87
#